data_AF-A0A7C3V9C8-F1
#
_entry.id   AF-A0A7C3V9C8-F1
#
_cell.length_a   1.000
_cell.length_b   1.000
_cell.length_c   1.000
_cell.angle_alpha   90.00
_cell.angle_beta   90.00
_cell.angle_gamma   90.00
#
_symmetry.space_group_name_H-M   'P 1'
#
loop_
_entity.id
_entity.type
_entity.pdbx_description
1 polymer ?
#
loop_
_entity_poly.entity_id
_entity_poly.type
_entity_poly.pdbx_seq_one_letter_code
_entity_poly.pdbx_strand_id
1 'polypeptide(L)'
;MRFFKHGDVLAIVLPEDLRKANNISENDEYEFFELSKGFFILASKKEVGENIKKEALAKIMKIAKPAENQSENQPEADFSFAILSDEEVNQRKQFFEEGIKKGDLIGVKSFDGKNYIASKKFFDFACKKIFKLTSSFNLENAAKELNISIDGLKTALMILKDRGEIVEKKKNLFSLVK
;
A
#
# COMPACT_ATOMS: atom_id res chain seq x y z
N MET A 1 -16.95 2.18 16.13
CA MET A 1 -16.79 2.68 17.52
C MET A 1 -17.19 4.14 17.57
N ARG A 2 -17.67 4.61 18.71
CA ARG A 2 -17.99 6.04 18.93
C ARG A 2 -17.34 6.49 20.22
N PHE A 3 -16.70 7.65 20.20
CA PHE A 3 -16.18 8.32 21.39
C PHE A 3 -17.19 9.36 21.85
N PHE A 4 -17.44 9.44 23.15
CA PHE A 4 -18.34 10.44 23.72
C PHE A 4 -17.92 10.81 25.13
N LYS A 5 -18.23 12.03 25.56
CA LYS A 5 -17.98 12.47 26.93
C LYS A 5 -19.08 11.93 27.85
N HIS A 6 -18.70 11.32 28.95
CA HIS A 6 -19.61 10.86 30.00
C HIS A 6 -19.10 11.36 31.35
N GLY A 7 -19.76 12.38 31.92
CA GLY A 7 -19.20 13.11 33.06
C GLY A 7 -17.84 13.72 32.71
N ASP A 8 -16.81 13.40 33.50
CA ASP A 8 -15.44 13.89 33.32
C ASP A 8 -14.52 12.91 32.57
N VAL A 9 -15.07 11.83 32.03
CA VAL A 9 -14.30 10.82 31.29
C VAL A 9 -14.69 10.74 29.82
N LEU A 10 -13.76 10.25 28.99
CA LEU A 10 -14.01 9.88 27.60
C LEU A 10 -14.40 8.40 27.56
N ALA A 11 -15.61 8.13 27.08
CA ALA A 11 -16.15 6.79 26.93
C ALA A 11 -16.10 6.33 25.46
N ILE A 12 -15.95 5.02 25.27
CA ILE A 12 -15.92 4.37 23.96
C ILE A 12 -17.04 3.35 23.90
N VAL A 13 -17.93 3.49 22.91
CA VAL A 13 -18.91 2.45 22.60
C VAL A 13 -18.26 1.41 21.69
N LEU A 14 -18.06 0.21 22.25
CA LEU A 14 -17.71 -0.98 21.48
C LEU A 14 -18.97 -1.56 20.81
N PRO A 15 -18.91 -1.89 19.51
CA PRO A 15 -19.96 -2.68 18.84
C PRO A 15 -20.27 -3.98 19.61
N GLU A 16 -21.55 -4.38 19.61
CA GLU A 16 -22.01 -5.57 20.34
C GLU A 16 -21.28 -6.84 19.91
N ASP A 17 -21.02 -7.00 18.60
CA ASP A 17 -20.29 -8.14 18.05
C ASP A 17 -18.87 -8.25 18.60
N LEU A 18 -18.15 -7.12 18.71
CA LEU A 18 -16.81 -7.09 19.28
C LEU A 18 -16.83 -7.39 20.78
N ARG A 19 -17.84 -6.89 21.50
CA ARG A 19 -18.03 -7.16 22.92
C ARG A 19 -18.24 -8.65 23.17
N LYS A 20 -19.14 -9.29 22.42
CA LYS A 20 -19.45 -10.73 22.52
C LYS A 20 -18.27 -11.59 22.10
N ALA A 21 -17.64 -11.30 20.96
CA ALA A 21 -16.52 -12.09 20.44
C ALA A 21 -15.31 -12.12 21.38
N ASN A 22 -15.10 -11.04 22.15
CA ASN A 22 -13.97 -10.91 23.07
C ASN A 22 -14.38 -11.07 24.55
N ASN A 23 -15.61 -11.55 24.83
CA ASN A 23 -16.14 -11.74 26.19
C ASN A 23 -15.99 -10.52 27.12
N ILE A 24 -16.13 -9.31 26.58
CA ILE A 24 -15.95 -8.06 27.33
C ILE A 24 -17.20 -7.80 28.16
N SER A 25 -17.04 -7.64 29.48
CA SER A 25 -18.13 -7.40 30.42
C SER A 25 -18.02 -6.03 31.08
N GLU A 26 -19.12 -5.55 31.66
CA GLU A 26 -19.10 -4.36 32.50
C GLU A 26 -18.17 -4.60 33.70
N ASN A 27 -17.38 -3.58 34.06
CA ASN A 27 -16.36 -3.60 35.11
C ASN A 27 -15.06 -4.38 34.80
N ASP A 28 -14.87 -4.88 33.57
CA ASP A 28 -13.54 -5.35 33.16
C ASP A 28 -12.57 -4.16 33.03
N GLU A 29 -11.34 -4.34 33.52
CA GLU A 29 -10.29 -3.32 33.44
C GLU A 29 -9.42 -3.51 32.21
N TYR A 30 -9.22 -2.43 31.45
CA TYR A 30 -8.37 -2.41 30.26
C TYR A 30 -7.38 -1.26 30.33
N GLU A 31 -6.28 -1.41 29.58
CA GLU A 31 -5.26 -0.38 29.40
C GLU A 31 -4.99 -0.16 27.91
N PHE A 32 -4.78 1.10 27.52
CA PHE A 32 -4.40 1.48 26.17
C PHE A 32 -2.89 1.45 26.00
N PHE A 33 -2.42 0.85 24.90
CA PHE A 33 -1.03 0.89 24.51
C PHE A 33 -0.91 1.47 23.10
N GLU A 34 -0.06 2.48 22.92
CA GLU A 34 0.31 2.97 21.59
C GLU A 34 1.37 2.05 21.00
N LEU A 35 1.04 1.37 19.90
CA LEU A 35 1.98 0.50 19.17
C LEU A 35 2.85 1.31 18.22
N SER A 36 2.24 2.32 17.60
CA SER A 36 2.87 3.27 16.69
C SER A 36 2.02 4.55 16.66
N LYS A 37 2.56 5.63 16.10
CA LYS A 37 1.91 6.95 16.10
C LYS A 37 0.46 6.87 15.59
N GLY A 38 -0.50 7.06 16.50
CA GLY A 38 -1.94 7.03 16.18
C GLY A 38 -2.58 5.64 16.10
N PHE A 39 -1.83 4.56 16.39
CA PHE A 39 -2.35 3.20 16.45
C PHE A 39 -2.30 2.68 17.89
N PHE A 40 -3.48 2.44 18.46
CA PHE A 40 -3.65 2.03 19.85
C PHE A 40 -4.28 0.65 19.93
N ILE A 41 -3.83 -0.14 20.90
CA ILE A 41 -4.50 -1.39 21.29
C ILE A 41 -5.11 -1.21 22.67
N LEU A 42 -6.25 -1.89 22.88
CA LEU A 42 -6.90 -2.01 24.17
C LEU A 42 -6.65 -3.43 24.66
N ALA A 43 -5.97 -3.60 25.80
CA ALA A 43 -5.64 -4.91 26.36
C ALA A 43 -6.17 -5.06 27.78
N SER A 44 -6.68 -6.25 28.11
CA SER A 44 -7.24 -6.55 29.43
C SER A 44 -6.14 -6.56 30.47
N LYS A 45 -6.29 -5.84 31.59
CA LYS A 45 -5.29 -5.86 32.66
C LYS A 45 -5.09 -7.24 33.28
N LYS A 46 -6.11 -8.11 33.22
CA LYS A 46 -6.01 -9.52 33.66
C LYS A 46 -4.99 -10.30 32.83
N GLU A 47 -4.87 -9.96 31.54
CA GLU A 47 -3.96 -10.60 30.60
C GLU A 47 -2.64 -9.85 30.48
N VAL A 48 -2.56 -8.57 30.83
CA VAL A 48 -1.32 -7.79 30.80
C VAL A 48 -0.54 -7.99 32.11
N GLY A 49 -0.06 -9.22 32.35
CA GLY A 49 0.99 -9.46 33.34
C GLY A 49 2.35 -8.86 32.89
N GLU A 50 3.30 -8.68 33.81
CA GLU A 50 4.60 -8.01 33.53
C GLU A 50 5.40 -8.64 32.37
N ASN A 51 5.26 -9.94 32.12
CA ASN A 51 5.96 -10.64 31.04
C ASN A 51 5.30 -10.49 29.66
N ILE A 52 4.07 -9.98 29.59
CA ILE A 52 3.24 -10.01 28.37
C ILE A 52 3.47 -8.77 27.50
N LYS A 53 4.01 -7.68 28.07
CA LYS A 53 4.34 -6.46 27.30
C LYS A 53 5.29 -6.73 26.14
N LYS A 54 6.18 -7.72 26.17
CA LYS A 54 7.09 -7.95 25.02
C LYS A 54 6.58 -9.02 24.06
N GLU A 55 6.11 -10.16 24.55
CA GLU A 55 5.68 -11.25 23.67
C GLU A 55 4.30 -11.03 23.04
N ALA A 56 3.32 -10.48 23.77
CA ALA A 56 2.02 -10.19 23.17
C ALA A 56 2.11 -9.02 22.20
N LEU A 57 2.91 -7.98 22.48
CA LEU A 57 3.20 -6.92 21.50
C LEU A 57 3.87 -7.49 20.24
N ALA A 58 4.83 -8.40 20.38
CA ALA A 58 5.47 -9.06 19.24
C ALA A 58 4.49 -9.95 18.45
N LYS A 59 3.57 -10.65 19.11
CA LYS A 59 2.53 -11.45 18.44
C LYS A 59 1.48 -10.57 17.76
N ILE A 60 1.01 -9.51 18.40
CA ILE A 60 0.05 -8.56 17.82
C ILE A 60 0.69 -7.82 16.63
N MET A 61 1.96 -7.44 16.68
CA MET A 61 2.68 -6.89 15.53
C MET A 61 2.82 -7.91 14.37
N LYS A 62 2.88 -9.21 14.67
CA LYS A 62 2.86 -10.27 13.66
C LYS A 62 1.46 -10.49 13.07
N ILE A 63 0.40 -10.32 13.86
CA ILE A 63 -1.01 -10.53 13.44
C ILE A 63 -1.60 -9.28 12.76
N ALA A 64 -1.13 -8.07 13.13
CA ALA A 64 -1.52 -6.81 12.52
C ALA A 64 -0.83 -6.55 11.16
N LYS A 65 0.11 -7.42 10.76
CA LYS A 65 0.40 -7.61 9.34
C LYS A 65 -0.79 -8.37 8.75
N PRO A 66 -1.59 -7.77 7.87
CA PRO A 66 -2.76 -8.45 7.31
C PRO A 66 -2.33 -9.78 6.70
N ALA A 67 -3.11 -10.83 6.96
CA ALA A 67 -3.11 -12.02 6.12
C ALA A 67 -3.68 -11.63 4.74
N GLU A 68 -2.87 -10.95 3.95
CA GLU A 68 -3.03 -10.91 2.51
C GLU A 68 -2.76 -12.32 1.98
N ASN A 69 -3.70 -12.80 1.18
CA ASN A 69 -3.69 -14.09 0.53
C ASN A 69 -2.30 -14.47 0.01
N GLN A 70 -1.95 -15.72 0.28
CA GLN A 70 -0.81 -16.41 -0.32
C GLN A 70 -0.87 -16.32 -1.85
N SER A 71 -0.06 -15.44 -2.41
CA SER A 71 0.60 -15.63 -3.69
C SER A 71 2.08 -15.36 -3.45
N GLU A 72 2.82 -16.44 -3.23
CA GLU A 72 4.28 -16.50 -3.21
C GLU A 72 4.90 -15.74 -4.39
N ASN A 73 5.54 -14.62 -4.08
CA ASN A 73 6.94 -14.34 -4.39
C ASN A 73 7.32 -13.00 -3.78
N GLN A 74 8.01 -13.04 -2.64
CA GLN A 74 8.73 -11.88 -2.07
C GLN A 74 10.06 -11.66 -2.84
N PRO A 75 10.56 -10.41 -2.96
CA PRO A 75 11.12 -9.73 -1.80
C PRO A 75 10.66 -8.29 -1.56
N GLU A 76 10.87 -7.92 -0.31
CA GLU A 76 10.85 -6.61 0.34
C GLU A 76 11.42 -5.42 -0.46
N ALA A 77 10.96 -4.24 -0.02
CA ALA A 77 11.53 -2.89 -0.11
C ALA A 77 11.09 -1.99 -1.28
N ASP A 78 10.23 -1.00 -0.98
CA ASP A 78 10.17 0.33 -1.62
C ASP A 78 10.03 0.45 -3.16
N PHE A 79 9.61 -0.59 -3.86
CA PHE A 79 9.27 -0.53 -5.29
C PHE A 79 7.77 -0.32 -5.51
N SER A 80 7.20 0.74 -4.94
CA SER A 80 5.77 0.98 -5.07
C SER A 80 5.41 1.77 -6.35
N PHE A 81 4.36 1.29 -6.99
CA PHE A 81 3.47 2.09 -7.83
C PHE A 81 2.10 2.09 -7.12
N ALA A 82 1.24 3.07 -7.43
CA ALA A 82 -0.13 3.08 -6.94
C ALA A 82 -1.09 3.55 -8.02
N ILE A 83 -2.33 3.10 -7.91
CA ILE A 83 -3.47 3.55 -8.72
C ILE A 83 -4.36 4.34 -7.77
N LEU A 84 -4.68 5.58 -8.15
CA LEU A 84 -5.38 6.54 -7.32
C LEU A 84 -6.64 7.04 -8.03
N SER A 85 -7.67 7.35 -7.26
CA SER A 85 -8.84 8.11 -7.75
C SER A 85 -8.48 9.59 -7.96
N ASP A 86 -9.33 10.32 -8.68
CA ASP A 86 -9.16 11.77 -8.86
C ASP A 86 -9.22 12.51 -7.51
N GLU A 87 -10.10 12.09 -6.59
CA GLU A 87 -10.19 12.66 -5.24
C GLU A 87 -8.89 12.45 -4.46
N GLU A 88 -8.31 11.25 -4.50
CA GLU A 88 -7.05 10.94 -3.81
C GLU A 88 -5.89 11.76 -4.34
N VAL A 89 -5.81 11.96 -5.66
CA VAL A 89 -4.81 12.83 -6.29
C VAL A 89 -4.97 14.27 -5.84
N ASN A 90 -6.19 14.78 -5.82
CA ASN A 90 -6.48 16.15 -5.41
C ASN A 90 -6.17 16.38 -3.91
N GLN A 91 -6.52 15.42 -3.05
CA GLN A 91 -6.25 15.50 -1.61
C GLN A 91 -4.75 15.49 -1.29
N ARG A 92 -3.93 14.82 -2.10
CA ARG A 92 -2.49 14.64 -1.87
C ARG A 92 -1.60 15.35 -2.89
N LYS A 93 -2.16 16.32 -3.62
CA LYS A 93 -1.47 17.01 -4.73
C LYS A 93 -0.11 17.60 -4.33
N GLN A 94 -0.06 18.33 -3.20
CA GLN A 94 1.19 18.91 -2.69
C GLN A 94 2.25 17.86 -2.38
N PHE A 95 1.86 16.74 -1.77
CA PHE A 95 2.77 15.64 -1.47
C PHE A 95 3.39 15.05 -2.75
N PHE A 96 2.58 14.86 -3.80
CA PHE A 96 3.08 14.35 -5.08
C PHE A 96 3.98 15.35 -5.79
N GLU A 97 3.63 16.64 -5.80
CA GLU A 97 4.47 17.70 -6.37
C GLU A 97 5.84 17.77 -5.68
N GLU A 98 5.88 17.69 -4.35
CA GLU A 98 7.14 17.64 -3.60
C GLU A 98 7.95 16.38 -3.92
N GLY A 99 7.32 15.21 -3.97
CA GLY A 99 8.00 13.96 -4.30
C GLY A 99 8.57 13.96 -5.73
N ILE A 100 7.87 14.60 -6.68
CA ILE A 100 8.37 14.80 -8.05
C ILE A 100 9.55 15.77 -8.05
N LYS A 101 9.47 16.90 -7.33
CA LYS A 101 10.57 17.88 -7.22
C LYS A 101 11.83 17.28 -6.58
N LYS A 102 11.67 16.42 -5.57
CA LYS A 102 12.77 15.69 -4.91
C LYS A 102 13.30 14.55 -5.77
N GLY A 103 12.56 14.12 -6.79
CA GLY A 103 12.92 13.00 -7.65
C GLY A 103 12.60 11.63 -7.05
N ASP A 104 11.82 11.56 -5.98
CA ASP A 104 11.35 10.30 -5.38
C ASP A 104 10.23 9.66 -6.22
N LEU A 105 9.47 10.49 -6.93
CA LEU A 105 8.37 10.09 -7.81
C LEU A 105 8.67 10.54 -9.24
N ILE A 106 8.29 9.72 -10.23
CA ILE A 106 8.48 10.08 -11.65
C ILE A 106 7.42 11.08 -12.13
N GLY A 107 6.21 10.99 -11.59
CA GLY A 107 5.07 11.78 -12.01
C GLY A 107 3.75 11.10 -11.70
N VAL A 108 2.66 11.85 -11.88
CA VAL A 108 1.29 11.32 -11.92
C VAL A 108 0.87 11.25 -13.38
N LYS A 109 0.43 10.08 -13.83
CA LYS A 109 -0.04 9.85 -15.20
C LYS A 109 -1.49 9.40 -15.19
N SER A 110 -2.33 10.12 -15.92
CA SER A 110 -3.74 9.78 -16.08
C SER A 110 -3.93 9.04 -17.39
N PHE A 111 -4.42 7.81 -17.33
CA PHE A 111 -4.83 7.06 -18.51
C PHE A 111 -5.96 6.10 -18.15
N ASP A 112 -6.85 5.82 -19.10
CA ASP A 112 -7.96 4.88 -18.89
C ASP A 112 -8.89 5.29 -17.72
N GLY A 113 -9.03 6.60 -17.49
CA GLY A 113 -9.83 7.16 -16.40
C GLY A 113 -9.26 6.92 -15.00
N LYS A 114 -8.00 6.51 -14.87
CA LYS A 114 -7.31 6.26 -13.59
C LYS A 114 -6.01 7.04 -13.52
N ASN A 115 -5.59 7.37 -12.29
CA ASN A 115 -4.31 8.02 -12.05
C ASN A 115 -3.29 7.02 -11.55
N TYR A 116 -2.14 6.96 -12.19
CA TYR A 116 -1.06 6.08 -11.84
C TYR A 116 0.12 6.88 -11.37
N ILE A 117 0.75 6.42 -10.30
CA ILE A 117 1.96 7.01 -9.75
C ILE A 117 3.01 5.93 -9.59
N ALA A 118 4.25 6.27 -9.94
CA ALA A 118 5.39 5.38 -9.83
C ALA A 118 6.52 6.06 -9.07
N SER A 119 7.06 5.36 -8.07
CA SER A 119 8.34 5.76 -7.46
C SER A 119 9.48 5.66 -8.47
N LYS A 120 10.51 6.49 -8.31
CA LYS A 120 11.70 6.44 -9.16
C LYS A 120 12.40 5.08 -9.10
N LYS A 121 12.53 4.51 -7.89
CA LYS A 121 13.10 3.17 -7.69
C LYS A 121 12.36 2.10 -8.50
N PHE A 122 11.03 2.08 -8.45
CA PHE A 122 10.20 1.14 -9.22
C PHE A 122 10.39 1.33 -10.72
N PHE A 123 10.33 2.58 -11.19
CA PHE A 123 10.46 2.89 -12.60
C PHE A 123 11.83 2.48 -13.16
N ASP A 124 12.92 2.80 -12.45
CA ASP A 124 14.28 2.43 -12.86
C ASP A 124 14.46 0.90 -12.92
N PHE A 125 13.88 0.18 -11.96
CA PHE A 125 13.85 -1.29 -11.96
C PHE A 125 13.08 -1.84 -13.17
N ALA A 126 11.87 -1.32 -13.43
CA ALA A 126 11.04 -1.74 -14.55
C ALA A 126 11.73 -1.47 -15.89
N CYS A 127 12.33 -0.28 -16.08
CA CYS A 127 13.04 0.10 -17.30
C CYS A 127 14.18 -0.87 -17.61
N LYS A 128 15.03 -1.19 -16.62
CA LYS A 128 16.14 -2.15 -16.79
C LYS A 128 15.67 -3.52 -17.28
N LYS A 129 14.46 -3.93 -16.89
CA LYS A 129 13.84 -5.19 -17.31
C LYS A 129 13.20 -5.08 -18.69
N ILE A 130 12.45 -4.00 -18.94
CA ILE A 130 11.77 -3.74 -20.23
C ILE A 130 12.79 -3.64 -21.37
N PHE A 131 13.92 -2.97 -21.17
CA PHE A 131 14.94 -2.83 -22.21
C PHE A 131 15.67 -4.14 -22.57
N LYS A 132 15.51 -5.20 -21.77
CA LYS A 132 15.99 -6.54 -22.12
C LYS A 132 15.03 -7.29 -23.04
N LEU A 133 13.76 -6.84 -23.14
CA LEU A 133 12.79 -7.44 -24.04
C LEU A 133 13.19 -7.10 -25.48
N THR A 134 13.50 -8.14 -26.26
CA THR A 134 13.78 -7.99 -27.68
C THR A 134 12.47 -8.00 -28.46
N SER A 135 12.36 -7.13 -29.48
CA SER A 135 11.21 -7.07 -30.40
C SER A 135 9.93 -6.48 -29.78
N SER A 136 8.80 -6.65 -30.47
CA SER A 136 7.50 -6.22 -29.97
C SER A 136 6.93 -7.26 -29.00
N PHE A 137 6.34 -6.81 -27.90
CA PHE A 137 5.85 -7.67 -26.83
C PHE A 137 4.43 -7.30 -26.40
N ASN A 138 3.67 -8.31 -25.97
CA ASN A 138 2.35 -8.15 -25.38
C ASN A 138 2.47 -7.88 -23.87
N LEU A 139 1.65 -6.96 -23.36
CA LEU A 139 1.65 -6.53 -21.96
C LEU A 139 1.54 -7.70 -20.96
N GLU A 140 0.61 -8.63 -21.17
CA GLU A 140 0.34 -9.73 -20.22
C GLU A 140 1.49 -10.73 -20.17
N ASN A 141 2.04 -11.07 -21.34
CA ASN A 141 3.19 -11.97 -21.44
C ASN A 141 4.44 -11.34 -20.83
N ALA A 142 4.68 -10.06 -21.13
CA ALA A 142 5.81 -9.31 -20.56
C ALA A 142 5.67 -9.15 -19.03
N ALA A 143 4.47 -8.91 -18.51
CA ALA A 143 4.23 -8.83 -17.06
C ALA A 143 4.62 -10.14 -16.35
N LYS A 144 4.20 -11.28 -16.92
CA LYS A 144 4.57 -12.61 -16.42
C LYS A 144 6.06 -12.89 -16.52
N GLU A 145 6.68 -12.63 -17.68
CA GLU A 145 8.11 -12.85 -17.92
C GLU A 145 8.98 -12.00 -16.98
N LEU A 146 8.61 -10.73 -16.78
CA LEU A 146 9.37 -9.81 -15.95
C LEU A 146 9.07 -9.96 -14.46
N ASN A 147 8.06 -10.75 -14.08
CA ASN A 147 7.51 -10.84 -12.73
C ASN A 147 7.18 -9.44 -12.16
N ILE A 148 6.38 -8.67 -12.92
CA ILE A 148 5.86 -7.35 -12.53
C ILE A 148 4.34 -7.42 -12.69
N SER A 149 3.59 -6.78 -11.80
CA SER A 149 2.13 -6.67 -11.97
C SER A 149 1.79 -5.99 -13.29
N ILE A 150 0.67 -6.39 -13.90
CA ILE A 150 0.21 -5.84 -15.18
C ILE A 150 0.06 -4.31 -15.10
N ASP A 151 -0.52 -3.80 -14.01
CA ASP A 151 -0.71 -2.36 -13.81
C ASP A 151 0.60 -1.60 -13.60
N GLY A 152 1.54 -2.18 -12.85
CA GLY A 152 2.86 -1.61 -12.66
C GLY A 152 3.64 -1.52 -13.96
N LEU A 153 3.62 -2.61 -14.75
CA LEU A 153 4.25 -2.64 -16.07
C LEU A 153 3.58 -1.65 -17.03
N LYS A 154 2.25 -1.59 -17.06
CA LYS A 154 1.48 -0.62 -17.88
C LYS A 154 1.86 0.81 -17.52
N THR A 155 1.98 1.12 -16.22
CA THR A 155 2.42 2.44 -15.74
C THR A 155 3.80 2.80 -16.28
N ALA A 156 4.78 1.91 -16.14
CA ALA A 156 6.14 2.14 -16.63
C ALA A 156 6.18 2.32 -18.16
N LEU A 157 5.46 1.47 -18.90
CA LEU A 157 5.37 1.56 -20.36
C LEU A 157 4.72 2.88 -20.81
N MET A 158 3.66 3.33 -20.15
CA MET A 158 3.03 4.62 -20.49
C MET A 158 3.99 5.80 -20.26
N ILE A 159 4.77 5.79 -19.17
CA ILE A 159 5.79 6.80 -18.93
C ILE A 159 6.88 6.75 -20.02
N LEU A 160 7.35 5.56 -20.40
CA LEU A 160 8.35 5.40 -21.47
C LEU A 160 7.81 5.83 -22.85
N LYS A 161 6.53 5.59 -23.11
CA LYS A 161 5.84 6.01 -24.33
C LYS A 161 5.81 7.53 -24.44
N ASP A 162 5.49 8.22 -23.35
CA ASP A 162 5.50 9.68 -23.29
C ASP A 162 6.90 10.28 -23.51
N ARG A 163 7.96 9.54 -23.16
CA ARG A 163 9.36 9.91 -23.43
C ARG A 163 9.83 9.57 -24.84
N GLY A 164 9.01 8.88 -25.63
CA GLY A 164 9.38 8.43 -26.97
C GLY A 164 10.35 7.25 -27.00
N GLU A 165 10.58 6.58 -25.86
CA GLU A 165 11.50 5.43 -25.75
C GLU A 165 10.83 4.14 -26.27
N ILE A 166 9.50 4.08 -26.22
CA ILE A 166 8.70 2.97 -26.75
C ILE A 166 7.51 3.49 -27.56
N VAL A 167 6.99 2.65 -28.46
CA VAL A 167 5.76 2.89 -29.21
C VAL A 167 4.76 1.77 -28.99
N GLU A 168 3.47 2.12 -28.89
CA GLU A 168 2.37 1.17 -28.85
C GLU A 168 1.85 0.96 -30.28
N LYS A 169 2.14 -0.20 -30.88
CA LYS A 169 1.77 -0.52 -32.27
C LYS A 169 0.29 -0.87 -32.40
N LYS A 170 -0.26 -1.54 -31.39
CA LYS A 170 -1.68 -1.94 -31.25
C LYS A 170 -2.01 -1.93 -29.76
N LYS A 171 -3.30 -1.95 -29.40
CA LYS A 171 -3.75 -2.00 -28.00
C LYS A 171 -3.00 -3.10 -27.24
N ASN A 172 -2.25 -2.71 -26.20
CA ASN A 172 -1.43 -3.60 -25.36
C ASN A 172 -0.24 -4.29 -26.06
N LEU A 173 0.16 -3.84 -27.25
CA LEU A 173 1.32 -4.35 -28.00
C LEU A 173 2.36 -3.24 -28.16
N PHE A 174 3.48 -3.39 -27.46
CA PHE A 174 4.53 -2.37 -27.37
C PHE A 174 5.79 -2.80 -28.12
N SER A 175 6.60 -1.82 -28.52
CA SER A 175 7.89 -2.03 -29.17
C SER A 175 8.85 -0.92 -28.77
N LEU A 176 10.12 -1.24 -28.54
CA LEU A 176 11.17 -0.23 -28.36
C LEU A 176 11.34 0.58 -29.65
N VAL A 177 11.55 1.89 -29.53
CA VAL A 177 11.97 2.75 -30.64
C VAL A 177 13.47 2.52 -30.84
N LYS A 178 13.88 2.11 -32.04
CA LYS A 178 15.28 1.90 -32.42
C LYS A 178 15.83 3.12 -33.14
#